data_AF-A0A381V8V5-F1
#
_entry.id   AF-A0A381V8V5-F1
#
_cell.length_a   1.000
_cell.length_b   1.000
_cell.length_c   1.000
_cell.angle_alpha   90.00
_cell.angle_beta   90.00
_cell.angle_gamma   90.00
#
_symmetry.space_group_name_H-M   'P 1'
#
loop_
_entity.id
_entity.type
_entity.pdbx_description
1 polymer ?
#
loop_
_entity_poly.entity_id
_entity_poly.type
_entity_poly.pdbx_seq_one_letter_code
_entity_poly.pdbx_strand_id
1 'polypeptide(L)'
;MTTMIGTFVSLIISGMVLMISMIGTFVWLIIAFFASFAIMATTMYPFIDDELAEMEIQKMIEKGYLNVDYTIEELGGFCHTYYNVLWQEDLTNACFWFL
;
A
#
# COMPACT_ATOMS: atom_id res chain seq x y z
N MET A 1 27.64 51.05 4.62
CA MET A 1 27.69 50.19 3.42
C MET A 1 27.87 48.71 3.80
N THR A 2 28.69 48.39 4.79
CA THR A 2 28.93 47.02 5.30
C THR A 2 27.70 46.36 5.97
N THR A 3 26.85 47.13 6.66
CA THR A 3 25.64 46.62 7.34
C THR A 3 24.54 46.16 6.38
N MET A 4 24.36 46.83 5.23
CA MET A 4 23.36 46.45 4.21
C MET A 4 23.76 45.19 3.44
N ILE A 5 25.07 44.92 3.30
CA ILE A 5 25.58 43.70 2.66
C ILE A 5 25.38 42.50 3.59
N GLY A 6 25.62 42.67 4.90
CA GLY A 6 25.40 41.62 5.89
C GLY A 6 23.94 41.19 6.02
N THR A 7 23.00 42.13 5.97
CA THR A 7 21.56 41.81 6.01
C THR A 7 21.10 41.12 4.73
N PHE A 8 21.59 41.53 3.55
CA PHE A 8 21.27 40.90 2.28
C PHE A 8 21.77 39.45 2.20
N VAL A 9 23.02 39.19 2.62
CA VAL A 9 23.58 37.84 2.65
C VAL A 9 22.82 36.93 3.63
N SER A 10 22.46 37.45 4.81
CA SER A 10 21.64 36.72 5.78
C SER A 10 20.26 36.32 5.22
N LEU A 11 19.64 37.20 4.44
CA LEU A 11 18.33 36.96 3.82
C LEU A 11 18.39 35.85 2.75
N ILE A 12 19.47 35.82 1.96
CA ILE A 12 19.72 34.76 0.98
C ILE A 12 19.94 33.41 1.66
N ILE A 13 20.78 33.38 2.71
CA ILE A 13 21.05 32.14 3.46
C ILE A 13 19.77 31.60 4.11
N SER A 14 18.97 32.48 4.73
CA SER A 14 17.67 32.11 5.32
C SER A 14 16.72 31.51 4.27
N GLY A 15 16.63 32.13 3.08
CA GLY A 15 15.82 31.62 1.97
C GLY A 15 16.27 30.23 1.49
N MET A 16 17.58 30.00 1.34
CA MET A 16 18.11 28.69 0.95
C MET A 16 17.82 27.61 1.99
N VAL A 17 17.96 27.92 3.28
CA VAL A 17 17.67 26.98 4.37
C VAL A 17 16.19 26.59 4.38
N LEU A 18 15.28 27.54 4.19
CA LEU A 18 13.84 27.25 4.12
C LEU A 18 13.50 26.33 2.94
N MET A 19 14.06 26.59 1.77
CA MET A 19 13.83 25.75 0.58
C MET A 19 14.33 24.31 0.79
N ILE A 20 15.52 24.14 1.37
CA ILE A 20 16.08 22.82 1.71
C ILE A 20 15.20 22.12 2.74
N SER A 21 14.75 22.84 3.77
CA SER A 21 13.87 22.29 4.80
C SER A 21 12.53 21.81 4.21
N MET A 22 11.92 22.57 3.30
CA MET A 22 10.66 22.19 2.67
C MET A 22 10.81 20.91 1.82
N ILE A 23 11.89 20.81 1.05
CA ILE A 23 12.19 19.60 0.26
C ILE A 23 12.40 18.41 1.19
N GLY A 24 13.17 18.59 2.27
CA GLY A 24 13.40 17.56 3.28
C GLY A 24 12.10 17.06 3.89
N THR A 25 11.21 17.96 4.31
CA THR A 25 9.90 17.58 4.86
C THR A 25 9.02 16.85 3.86
N PHE A 26 9.07 17.24 2.58
CA PHE A 26 8.28 16.60 1.53
C PHE A 26 8.75 15.16 1.28
N VAL A 27 10.07 14.94 1.23
CA VAL A 27 10.66 13.60 1.11
C VAL A 27 10.29 12.73 2.30
N TRP A 28 10.36 13.28 3.52
CA TRP A 28 9.96 12.55 4.73
C TRP A 28 8.47 12.16 4.74
N LEU A 29 7.59 13.04 4.25
CA LEU A 29 6.17 12.73 4.11
C LEU A 29 5.92 11.58 3.13
N ILE A 30 6.62 11.57 1.99
CA ILE A 30 6.53 10.48 1.02
C ILE A 30 6.98 9.17 1.65
N ILE A 31 8.13 9.16 2.33
CA ILE A 31 8.66 7.96 2.99
C ILE A 31 7.67 7.48 4.07
N ALA A 32 7.13 8.38 4.88
CA ALA A 32 6.16 8.03 5.92
C ALA A 32 4.86 7.45 5.32
N PHE A 33 4.40 7.95 4.18
CA PHE A 33 3.22 7.44 3.47
C PHE A 33 3.43 6.01 2.96
N PHE A 34 4.59 5.72 2.36
CA PHE A 34 4.89 4.35 1.94
C PHE A 34 5.15 3.41 3.12
N ALA A 35 5.79 3.91 4.18
CA ALA A 35 6.03 3.14 5.39
C ALA A 35 4.71 2.77 6.10
N SER A 36 3.74 3.68 6.16
CA SER A 36 2.43 3.36 6.74
C SER A 36 1.70 2.29 5.94
N PHE A 37 1.74 2.35 4.60
CA PHE A 37 1.18 1.31 3.74
C PHE A 37 1.85 -0.05 3.96
N ALA A 38 3.18 -0.08 4.04
CA ALA A 38 3.92 -1.32 4.32
C ALA A 38 3.61 -1.90 5.71
N ILE A 39 3.43 -1.04 6.72
CA ILE A 39 3.03 -1.48 8.07
C ILE A 39 1.60 -2.04 8.05
N MET A 40 0.65 -1.39 7.35
CA MET A 40 -0.70 -1.93 7.19
C MET A 40 -0.68 -3.28 6.47
N ALA A 41 0.08 -3.42 5.38
CA ALA A 41 0.20 -4.69 4.66
C ALA A 41 0.82 -5.79 5.54
N THR A 42 1.89 -5.50 6.28
CA THR A 42 2.59 -6.49 7.13
C THR A 42 1.87 -6.78 8.45
N THR A 43 1.06 -5.86 8.96
CA THR A 43 0.21 -6.11 10.14
C THR A 43 -1.09 -6.81 9.77
N MET A 44 -1.58 -6.69 8.52
CA MET A 44 -2.70 -7.51 8.04
C MET A 44 -2.25 -8.88 7.52
N TYR A 45 -1.00 -9.03 7.05
CA TYR A 45 -0.45 -10.32 6.62
C TYR A 45 -0.61 -11.46 7.65
N PRO A 46 -0.38 -11.27 8.97
CA PRO A 46 -0.61 -12.33 9.96
C PRO A 46 -2.06 -12.41 10.48
N PHE A 47 -2.96 -11.51 10.08
CA PHE A 47 -4.40 -11.57 10.45
C PHE A 47 -5.28 -12.09 9.30
N ILE A 48 -4.78 -12.08 8.08
CA ILE A 48 -5.24 -12.95 7.00
C ILE A 48 -4.58 -14.29 7.29
N ASP A 49 -5.09 -14.99 8.30
CA ASP A 49 -4.70 -16.37 8.59
C ASP A 49 -4.68 -17.13 7.26
N ASP A 50 -3.54 -17.72 6.93
CA ASP A 50 -3.38 -18.65 5.79
C ASP A 50 -4.54 -19.65 5.78
N GLU A 51 -5.03 -20.04 6.97
CA GLU A 51 -6.21 -20.87 7.18
C GLU A 51 -7.52 -20.28 6.63
N LEU A 52 -7.78 -18.98 6.82
CA LEU A 52 -9.00 -18.35 6.31
C LEU A 52 -8.94 -18.17 4.79
N ALA A 53 -7.78 -17.80 4.25
CA ALA A 53 -7.56 -17.75 2.81
C ALA A 53 -7.67 -19.14 2.17
N GLU A 54 -7.10 -20.18 2.79
CA GLU A 54 -7.25 -21.56 2.34
C GLU A 54 -8.71 -22.04 2.43
N MET A 55 -9.43 -21.69 3.48
CA MET A 55 -10.86 -22.04 3.64
C MET A 55 -11.72 -21.34 2.59
N GLU A 56 -11.44 -20.07 2.29
CA GLU A 56 -12.09 -19.33 1.21
C GLU A 56 -11.80 -19.95 -0.15
N ILE A 57 -10.54 -20.32 -0.44
CA ILE A 57 -10.16 -21.00 -1.68
C ILE A 57 -10.86 -22.36 -1.79
N GLN A 58 -10.93 -23.15 -0.71
CA GLN A 58 -11.69 -24.41 -0.70
C GLN A 58 -13.17 -24.18 -0.99
N LYS A 59 -13.78 -23.14 -0.41
CA LYS A 59 -15.19 -22.79 -0.67
C LYS A 59 -15.40 -22.29 -2.10
N MET A 60 -14.41 -21.63 -2.71
CA MET A 60 -14.45 -21.27 -4.14
C MET A 60 -14.37 -22.52 -5.04
N ILE A 61 -13.56 -23.52 -4.65
CA ILE A 61 -13.48 -24.80 -5.34
C ILE A 61 -14.80 -25.58 -5.20
N GLU A 62 -15.38 -25.62 -4.00
CA GLU A 62 -16.66 -26.30 -3.74
C GLU A 62 -17.82 -25.67 -4.52
N LYS A 63 -17.83 -24.33 -4.65
CA LYS A 63 -18.81 -23.61 -5.48
C LYS A 63 -18.56 -23.75 -6.98
N GLY A 64 -17.44 -24.35 -7.40
CA GLY A 64 -17.06 -24.54 -8.80
C GLY A 64 -16.54 -23.29 -9.49
N TYR A 65 -16.13 -22.27 -8.72
CA TYR A 65 -15.48 -21.07 -9.27
C TYR A 65 -14.02 -21.33 -9.66
N LEU A 66 -13.35 -22.19 -8.90
CA LEU A 66 -11.97 -22.61 -9.14
C LEU A 66 -11.88 -24.13 -9.26
N ASN A 67 -10.90 -24.60 -10.02
CA ASN A 67 -10.61 -26.04 -10.11
C ASN A 67 -9.76 -26.50 -8.91
N VAL A 68 -9.77 -27.80 -8.60
CA VAL A 68 -8.96 -28.35 -7.49
C VAL A 68 -7.46 -28.14 -7.74
N ASP A 69 -7.06 -28.20 -9.01
CA ASP A 69 -5.74 -27.93 -9.55
C ASP A 69 -5.62 -26.52 -10.14
N TYR A 70 -6.27 -25.53 -9.51
CA TYR A 70 -6.22 -24.14 -9.96
C TYR A 70 -4.80 -23.59 -10.04
N THR A 71 -4.58 -22.70 -11.01
CA THR A 71 -3.33 -21.94 -11.09
C THR A 71 -3.45 -20.58 -10.39
N ILE A 72 -2.32 -20.06 -9.92
CA ILE A 72 -2.24 -18.70 -9.33
C ILE A 72 -2.79 -17.63 -10.30
N GLU A 73 -2.60 -17.83 -11.60
CA GLU A 73 -3.07 -16.91 -12.64
C GLU A 73 -4.60 -16.95 -12.81
N GLU A 74 -5.22 -18.14 -12.71
CA GLU A 74 -6.67 -18.29 -12.69
C GLU A 74 -7.30 -17.69 -11.43
N LEU A 75 -6.68 -17.91 -10.26
CA LEU A 75 -7.13 -17.30 -9.01
C LEU A 75 -7.01 -15.77 -9.08
N GLY A 76 -5.89 -15.24 -9.55
CA GLY A 76 -5.71 -13.81 -9.75
C GLY A 76 -6.71 -13.21 -10.74
N GLY A 77 -6.96 -13.88 -11.87
CA GLY A 77 -7.96 -13.47 -12.86
C GLY A 77 -9.39 -13.49 -12.32
N PHE A 78 -9.74 -14.51 -11.55
CA PHE A 78 -11.03 -14.63 -10.87
C PHE A 78 -11.20 -13.51 -9.83
N CYS A 79 -10.19 -13.30 -8.98
CA CYS A 79 -10.18 -12.22 -8.00
C CYS A 79 -10.35 -10.86 -8.68
N HIS A 80 -9.61 -10.57 -9.75
CA HIS A 80 -9.74 -9.31 -10.49
C HIS A 80 -11.12 -9.09 -11.11
N THR A 81 -11.76 -10.16 -11.57
CA THR A 81 -13.05 -10.08 -12.29
C THR A 81 -14.23 -10.03 -11.31
N TYR A 82 -14.15 -10.74 -10.20
CA TYR A 82 -15.28 -10.98 -9.30
C TYR A 82 -15.10 -10.40 -7.89
N TYR A 83 -14.03 -9.64 -7.61
CA TYR A 83 -13.77 -9.03 -6.29
C TYR A 83 -15.01 -8.35 -5.68
N ASN A 84 -15.74 -7.61 -6.51
CA ASN A 84 -16.92 -6.86 -6.08
C ASN A 84 -18.11 -7.76 -5.67
N VAL A 85 -18.19 -8.98 -6.21
CA VAL A 85 -19.20 -9.98 -5.84
C VAL A 85 -18.74 -10.78 -4.62
N LEU A 86 -17.45 -11.10 -4.54
CA LEU A 86 -16.83 -11.81 -3.41
C LEU A 86 -16.93 -11.02 -2.09
N TRP A 87 -17.00 -9.67 -2.17
CA TRP A 87 -17.25 -8.79 -1.01
C TRP A 87 -18.61 -9.05 -0.34
N GLN A 88 -19.59 -9.58 -1.08
CA GLN A 88 -20.89 -9.96 -0.52
C GLN A 88 -20.88 -11.35 0.11
N GLU A 89 -19.90 -12.19 -0.22
CA GLU A 89 -19.84 -13.59 0.22
C GLU A 89 -18.72 -13.85 1.25
N ASP A 90 -18.04 -12.80 1.75
CA ASP A 90 -16.86 -12.88 2.63
C ASP A 90 -15.79 -13.83 2.07
N LEU A 91 -15.45 -13.67 0.78
CA LEU A 91 -14.40 -14.45 0.08
C LEU A 91 -13.30 -13.54 -0.48
N THR A 92 -13.14 -12.36 0.12
CA THR A 92 -12.23 -11.31 -0.38
C THR A 92 -10.83 -11.43 0.17
N ASN A 93 -10.63 -12.26 1.19
CA ASN A 93 -9.39 -12.37 1.92
C ASN A 93 -8.36 -13.16 1.10
N ALA A 94 -8.80 -14.25 0.47
CA ALA A 94 -8.01 -15.00 -0.51
C ALA A 94 -7.65 -14.16 -1.75
N CYS A 95 -8.48 -13.16 -2.07
CA CYS A 95 -8.29 -12.26 -3.22
C CYS A 95 -7.56 -10.96 -2.88
N PHE A 96 -7.26 -10.70 -1.60
CA PHE A 96 -6.64 -9.45 -1.15
C PHE A 96 -5.25 -9.24 -1.76
N TRP A 97 -4.50 -10.32 -1.98
CA TRP A 97 -3.15 -10.29 -2.54
C TRP A 97 -3.09 -10.07 -4.07
N PHE A 98 -4.23 -10.15 -4.75
CA PHE A 98 -4.32 -10.06 -6.20
C PHE A 98 -4.98 -8.75 -6.71
N LEU A 99 -5.31 -7.82 -5.80
CA LEU A 99 -5.93 -6.53 -6.09
C LEU A 99 -4.92 -5.38 -6.05
#